data_AF-A0AAX4HQ44-F1
#
_entry.id   AF-A0AAX4HQ44-F1
#
_cell.length_a   1.000
_cell.length_b   1.000
_cell.length_c   1.000
_cell.angle_alpha   90.00
_cell.angle_beta   90.00
_cell.angle_gamma   90.00
#
_symmetry.space_group_name_H-M   'P 1'
#
loop_
_entity.id
_entity.type
_entity.pdbx_description
1 polymer ?
#
loop_
_entity_poly.entity_id
_entity_poly.type
_entity_poly.pdbx_seq_one_letter_code
_entity_poly.pdbx_strand_id
1 'polypeptide(L)'
;MLKFIALALTALSLSSAFADVGAPTAEKYRAKFTNFSCKSFRDKAPAPERLTDLNLKFGHLGVDRDLNFAIVNLVSTDDKGCEYRARFERIRATREIKFLESQMIGGEECQALKLEVDPTFEAGFMYISKYDYYFALRFNDKFANACESTTGNFMAEFELGL
;
A
#
# COMPACT_ATOMS: atom_id res chain seq x y z
N MET A 1 -43.24 -16.71 47.95
CA MET A 1 -43.32 -17.27 46.59
C MET A 1 -42.57 -16.33 45.64
N LEU A 2 -41.69 -16.92 44.82
CA LEU A 2 -41.00 -16.45 43.60
C LEU A 2 -41.42 -15.06 43.04
N LYS A 3 -40.52 -14.23 42.49
CA LYS A 3 -39.64 -14.50 41.34
C LYS A 3 -38.44 -13.54 41.33
N PHE A 4 -37.22 -14.08 41.31
CA PHE A 4 -36.04 -13.33 40.86
C PHE A 4 -36.02 -13.33 39.33
N ILE A 5 -36.12 -12.16 38.72
CA ILE A 5 -35.97 -11.98 37.27
C ILE A 5 -34.47 -11.97 36.98
N ALA A 6 -33.98 -13.06 36.41
CA ALA A 6 -32.61 -13.17 35.91
C ALA A 6 -32.48 -12.30 34.66
N LEU A 7 -31.69 -11.21 34.76
CA LEU A 7 -31.31 -10.39 33.63
C LEU A 7 -30.13 -11.08 32.93
N ALA A 8 -30.41 -11.86 31.88
CA ALA A 8 -29.40 -12.46 31.03
C ALA A 8 -28.82 -11.37 30.11
N LEU A 9 -27.68 -10.80 30.50
CA LEU A 9 -26.91 -9.87 29.69
C LEU A 9 -26.10 -10.68 28.66
N THR A 10 -26.70 -10.98 27.50
CA THR A 10 -25.96 -11.56 26.37
C THR A 10 -25.04 -10.49 25.79
N ALA A 11 -23.77 -10.50 26.22
CA ALA A 11 -22.71 -9.76 25.55
C ALA A 11 -22.52 -10.36 24.16
N LEU A 12 -23.01 -9.67 23.13
CA LEU A 12 -22.60 -9.92 21.75
C LEU A 12 -21.12 -9.55 21.66
N SER A 13 -20.25 -10.56 21.73
CA SER A 13 -18.88 -10.44 21.26
C SER A 13 -18.91 -10.26 19.75
N LEU A 14 -18.98 -9.01 19.31
CA LEU A 14 -18.66 -8.61 17.94
C LEU A 14 -17.18 -8.88 17.73
N SER A 15 -16.84 -10.11 17.32
CA SER A 15 -15.54 -10.41 16.75
C SER A 15 -15.46 -9.65 15.43
N SER A 16 -14.87 -8.45 15.45
CA SER A 16 -14.47 -7.76 14.23
C SER A 16 -13.36 -8.59 13.59
N ALA A 17 -13.76 -9.50 12.71
CA ALA A 17 -12.84 -10.16 11.79
C ALA A 17 -12.29 -9.05 10.89
N PHE A 18 -11.07 -8.58 11.19
CA PHE A 18 -10.33 -7.74 10.27
C PHE A 18 -10.14 -8.55 8.98
N ALA A 19 -10.61 -8.01 7.86
CA ALA A 19 -10.40 -8.63 6.57
C ALA A 19 -8.89 -8.68 6.28
N ASP A 20 -8.39 -9.85 5.86
CA ASP A 20 -7.00 -10.03 5.47
C ASP A 20 -6.75 -9.32 4.14
N VAL A 21 -5.76 -8.43 4.07
CA VAL A 21 -5.35 -7.83 2.81
C VAL A 21 -4.47 -8.86 2.10
N GLY A 22 -5.03 -9.43 1.03
CA GLY A 22 -4.38 -10.49 0.27
C GLY A 22 -2.92 -10.19 -0.07
N ALA A 23 -2.10 -11.23 -0.17
CA ALA A 23 -0.71 -11.06 -0.57
C ALA A 23 -0.63 -10.59 -2.04
N PRO A 24 0.30 -9.68 -2.39
CA PRO A 24 0.51 -9.28 -3.79
C PRO A 24 0.82 -10.45 -4.73
N THR A 25 1.30 -11.57 -4.18
CA THR A 25 1.61 -12.80 -4.92
C THR A 25 0.38 -13.60 -5.35
N ALA A 26 -0.79 -13.36 -4.74
CA ALA A 26 -2.03 -14.01 -5.12
C ALA A 26 -2.66 -13.40 -6.39
N GLU A 27 -2.18 -12.22 -6.79
CA GLU A 27 -2.70 -11.48 -7.95
C GLU A 27 -2.21 -12.05 -9.29
N LYS A 28 -2.95 -11.73 -10.36
CA LYS A 28 -2.68 -12.28 -11.70
C LYS A 28 -1.34 -11.79 -12.25
N TYR A 29 -1.06 -10.51 -12.08
CA TYR A 29 0.18 -9.89 -12.50
C TYR A 29 0.92 -9.39 -11.26
N ARG A 30 2.24 -9.62 -11.25
CA ARG A 30 3.10 -9.24 -10.14
C ARG A 30 4.31 -8.47 -10.67
N ALA A 31 4.33 -7.18 -10.39
CA ALA A 31 5.44 -6.32 -10.73
C ALA A 31 6.39 -6.16 -9.52
N LYS A 32 7.69 -6.19 -9.79
CA LYS A 32 8.73 -5.96 -8.79
C LYS A 32 9.07 -4.48 -8.79
N PHE A 33 9.29 -3.92 -7.60
CA PHE A 33 9.83 -2.57 -7.51
C PHE A 33 11.21 -2.47 -8.16
N THR A 34 11.46 -1.37 -8.86
CA THR A 34 12.72 -1.15 -9.59
C THR A 34 13.45 0.07 -9.05
N ASN A 35 12.83 1.24 -9.12
CA ASN A 35 13.40 2.49 -8.64
C ASN A 35 12.32 3.54 -8.37
N PHE A 36 12.75 4.64 -7.77
CA PHE A 36 11.99 5.88 -7.78
C PHE A 36 12.40 6.73 -8.97
N SER A 37 11.50 7.59 -9.45
CA SER A 37 11.81 8.54 -10.51
C SER A 37 11.02 9.85 -10.39
N CYS A 38 11.60 10.94 -10.93
CA CYS A 38 10.93 12.25 -10.93
C CYS A 38 10.06 12.48 -12.17
N LYS A 39 10.30 11.76 -13.27
CA LYS A 39 9.61 11.99 -14.56
C LYS A 39 9.51 10.76 -15.44
N SER A 40 10.54 9.92 -15.45
CA SER A 40 10.57 8.71 -16.27
C SER A 40 11.50 7.66 -15.69
N PHE A 41 11.39 6.43 -16.17
CA PHE A 41 12.26 5.29 -15.80
C PHE A 41 13.77 5.53 -15.93
N ARG A 42 14.17 6.56 -16.66
CA ARG A 42 15.59 6.95 -16.79
C ARG A 42 16.02 7.97 -15.74
N ASP A 43 15.08 8.74 -15.21
CA ASP A 43 15.30 9.86 -14.30
C ASP A 43 15.22 9.36 -12.85
N LYS A 44 16.15 8.47 -12.49
CA LYS A 44 16.18 7.83 -11.17
C LYS A 44 16.26 8.87 -10.05
N ALA A 45 15.46 8.67 -9.02
CA ALA A 45 15.42 9.47 -7.82
C ALA A 45 15.82 8.61 -6.61
N PRO A 46 16.33 9.23 -5.53
CA PRO A 46 16.51 8.54 -4.26
C PRO A 46 15.16 8.13 -3.67
N ALA A 47 15.21 7.21 -2.70
CA ALA A 47 14.05 6.89 -1.89
C ALA A 47 13.57 8.13 -1.11
N PRO A 48 12.27 8.23 -0.82
CA PRO A 48 11.75 9.26 0.07
C PRO A 48 12.36 9.10 1.46
N GLU A 49 12.69 10.21 2.10
CA GLU A 49 13.23 10.23 3.47
C GLU A 49 12.30 9.48 4.42
N ARG A 50 10.98 9.72 4.34
CA ARG A 50 9.98 9.05 5.18
C ARG A 50 10.05 7.52 5.12
N LEU A 51 10.24 6.92 3.95
CA LEU A 51 10.36 5.45 3.85
C LEU A 51 11.71 4.97 4.42
N THR A 52 12.76 5.74 4.18
CA THR A 52 14.10 5.47 4.70
C THR A 52 14.10 5.51 6.24
N ASP A 53 13.49 6.53 6.83
CA ASP A 53 13.38 6.73 8.29
C ASP A 53 12.55 5.60 8.95
N LEU A 54 11.51 5.14 8.26
CA LEU A 54 10.68 4.03 8.72
C LEU A 54 11.31 2.65 8.46
N ASN A 55 12.50 2.58 7.84
CA ASN A 55 13.14 1.33 7.41
C ASN A 55 12.22 0.46 6.54
N LEU A 56 11.52 1.08 5.58
CA LEU A 56 10.61 0.42 4.65
C LEU A 56 11.05 0.66 3.21
N LYS A 57 10.81 -0.33 2.35
CA LYS A 57 10.96 -0.20 0.89
C LYS A 57 9.83 -0.88 0.16
N PHE A 58 9.55 -0.46 -1.06
CA PHE A 58 8.63 -1.19 -1.93
C PHE A 58 9.18 -2.58 -2.24
N GLY A 59 8.33 -3.59 -2.06
CA GLY A 59 8.60 -4.95 -2.48
C GLY A 59 7.97 -5.22 -3.84
N HIS A 60 6.64 -5.31 -3.86
CA HIS A 60 5.87 -5.72 -5.03
C HIS A 60 4.60 -4.89 -5.21
N LEU A 61 4.12 -4.90 -6.45
CA LEU A 61 2.79 -4.48 -6.83
C LEU A 61 2.07 -5.67 -7.47
N GLY A 62 1.01 -6.15 -6.82
CA GLY A 62 0.10 -7.13 -7.39
C GLY A 62 -1.07 -6.41 -8.06
N VAL A 63 -1.51 -6.85 -9.24
CA VAL A 63 -2.72 -6.35 -9.90
C VAL A 63 -3.55 -7.49 -10.48
N ASP A 64 -4.87 -7.35 -10.41
CA ASP A 64 -5.79 -8.33 -10.94
C ASP A 64 -5.80 -8.34 -12.47
N ARG A 65 -6.48 -9.34 -13.06
CA ARG A 65 -6.49 -9.53 -14.52
C ARG A 65 -7.00 -8.29 -15.28
N ASP A 66 -7.99 -7.62 -14.69
CA ASP A 66 -8.71 -6.51 -15.31
C ASP A 66 -8.16 -5.15 -14.90
N LEU A 67 -7.06 -5.14 -14.13
CA LEU A 67 -6.40 -3.95 -13.59
C LEU A 67 -7.37 -3.02 -12.84
N ASN A 68 -8.36 -3.62 -12.17
CA ASN A 68 -9.33 -2.95 -11.31
C ASN A 68 -8.83 -2.86 -9.88
N PHE A 69 -8.06 -3.84 -9.42
CA PHE A 69 -7.52 -3.87 -8.06
C PHE A 69 -6.01 -3.97 -8.09
N ALA A 70 -5.40 -3.30 -7.11
CA ALA A 70 -3.98 -3.33 -6.89
C ALA A 70 -3.68 -3.60 -5.41
N ILE A 71 -2.64 -4.36 -5.15
CA ILE A 71 -2.09 -4.58 -3.82
C ILE A 71 -0.65 -4.09 -3.83
N VAL A 72 -0.39 -3.01 -3.10
CA VAL A 72 0.94 -2.45 -2.93
C VAL A 72 1.55 -3.03 -1.67
N ASN A 73 2.82 -3.43 -1.77
CA ASN A 73 3.55 -4.02 -0.66
C ASN A 73 4.82 -3.22 -0.32
N LEU A 74 4.99 -2.94 0.97
CA LEU A 74 6.25 -2.52 1.55
C LEU A 74 6.80 -3.61 2.46
N VAL A 75 8.13 -3.75 2.48
CA VAL A 75 8.84 -4.65 3.37
C VAL A 75 9.86 -3.88 4.18
N SER A 76 10.09 -4.33 5.40
CA SER A 76 11.20 -3.88 6.25
C SER A 76 12.55 -4.03 5.55
N THR A 77 13.42 -3.06 5.78
CA THR A 77 14.84 -3.12 5.43
C THR A 77 15.72 -3.53 6.60
N ASP A 78 15.16 -3.58 7.81
CA ASP A 78 15.77 -4.11 9.02
C ASP A 78 15.33 -5.56 9.30
N ASP A 79 15.82 -6.13 10.41
CA ASP A 79 15.56 -7.52 10.77
C ASP A 79 14.18 -7.75 11.42
N LYS A 80 13.31 -6.74 11.48
CA LYS A 80 12.00 -6.84 12.15
C LYS A 80 10.97 -7.63 11.36
N GLY A 81 11.20 -7.81 10.05
CA GLY A 81 10.31 -8.62 9.21
C GLY A 81 8.90 -8.04 9.04
N CYS A 82 8.70 -6.74 9.29
CA CYS A 82 7.43 -6.07 9.05
C CYS A 82 7.09 -6.06 7.55
N GLU A 83 5.82 -6.32 7.25
CA GLU A 83 5.27 -6.26 5.90
C GLU A 83 3.98 -5.44 5.91
N TYR A 84 3.95 -4.36 5.12
CA TYR A 84 2.75 -3.57 4.90
C TYR A 84 2.09 -3.99 3.58
N ARG A 85 0.77 -4.09 3.58
CA ARG A 85 -0.05 -4.32 2.39
C ARG A 85 -1.17 -3.31 2.35
N ALA A 86 -1.37 -2.66 1.21
CA ALA A 86 -2.51 -1.80 0.98
C ALA A 86 -3.21 -2.20 -0.31
N ARG A 87 -4.54 -2.30 -0.23
CA ARG A 87 -5.40 -2.63 -1.35
C ARG A 87 -6.06 -1.38 -1.89
N PHE A 88 -6.10 -1.31 -3.21
CA PHE A 88 -6.64 -0.18 -3.94
C PHE A 88 -7.61 -0.63 -5.03
N GLU A 89 -8.55 0.26 -5.34
CA GLU A 89 -9.44 0.17 -6.50
C GLU A 89 -9.07 1.23 -7.52
N ARG A 90 -8.94 0.84 -8.79
CA ARG A 90 -8.74 1.77 -9.90
C ARG A 90 -10.09 2.22 -10.45
N ILE A 91 -10.32 3.53 -10.41
CA ILE A 91 -11.47 4.16 -11.03
C ILE A 91 -11.13 4.41 -12.51
N ARG A 92 -11.61 3.53 -13.40
CA ARG A 92 -11.26 3.55 -14.85
C ARG A 92 -11.51 4.91 -15.53
N ALA A 93 -12.59 5.59 -15.15
CA ALA A 93 -12.98 6.86 -15.75
C ALA A 93 -11.99 8.00 -15.45
N THR A 94 -11.45 8.06 -14.22
CA THR A 94 -10.57 9.14 -13.76
C THR A 94 -9.09 8.75 -13.74
N ARG A 95 -8.79 7.46 -13.89
CA ARG A 95 -7.44 6.86 -13.69
C ARG A 95 -6.90 7.05 -12.27
N GLU A 96 -7.77 7.38 -11.33
CA GLU A 96 -7.43 7.45 -9.92
C GLU A 96 -7.36 6.06 -9.32
N ILE A 97 -6.47 5.89 -8.36
CA ILE A 97 -6.35 4.70 -7.52
C ILE A 97 -6.82 5.08 -6.11
N LYS A 98 -7.95 4.52 -5.70
CA LYS A 98 -8.59 4.77 -4.41
C LYS A 98 -8.13 3.73 -3.39
N PHE A 99 -7.69 4.21 -2.22
CA PHE A 99 -7.40 3.36 -1.08
C PHE A 99 -8.67 2.69 -0.55
N LEU A 100 -8.62 1.40 -0.28
CA LEU A 100 -9.72 0.65 0.33
C LEU A 100 -9.40 0.29 1.78
N GLU A 101 -8.28 -0.39 1.96
CA GLU A 101 -7.89 -0.99 3.22
C GLU A 101 -6.39 -1.30 3.20
N SER A 102 -5.83 -1.45 4.39
CA SER A 102 -4.44 -1.86 4.56
C SER A 102 -4.27 -2.72 5.79
N GLN A 103 -3.19 -3.48 5.79
CA GLN A 103 -2.81 -4.38 6.85
C GLN A 103 -1.31 -4.28 7.09
N MET A 104 -0.93 -4.49 8.34
CA MET A 104 0.46 -4.70 8.72
C MET A 104 0.62 -6.10 9.30
N ILE A 105 1.63 -6.81 8.81
CA ILE A 105 1.97 -8.17 9.17
C ILE A 105 3.33 -8.14 9.87
N GLY A 106 3.45 -8.87 10.97
CA GLY A 106 4.64 -8.93 11.81
C GLY A 106 4.29 -8.85 13.29
N GLY A 107 5.30 -8.55 14.12
CA GLY A 107 5.16 -8.38 15.57
C GLY A 107 4.37 -7.13 15.98
N GLU A 108 4.24 -6.90 17.28
CA GLU A 108 3.53 -5.75 17.86
C GLU A 108 4.16 -4.42 17.42
N GLU A 109 5.49 -4.38 17.33
CA GLU A 109 6.27 -3.25 16.86
C GLU A 109 5.95 -2.83 15.41
N CYS A 110 5.47 -3.76 14.58
CA CYS A 110 5.05 -3.44 13.23
C CYS A 110 3.73 -2.66 13.22
N GLN A 111 2.82 -2.91 14.18
CA GLN A 111 1.52 -2.23 14.21
C GLN A 111 1.66 -0.72 14.41
N ALA A 112 2.68 -0.27 15.14
CA ALA A 112 2.99 1.16 15.24
C ALA A 112 3.36 1.78 13.89
N LEU A 113 4.10 1.06 13.04
CA LEU A 113 4.45 1.50 11.69
C LEU A 113 3.21 1.68 10.80
N LYS A 114 2.13 0.91 11.03
CA LYS A 114 0.90 1.03 10.23
C LYS A 114 0.32 2.44 10.31
N LEU A 115 0.26 3.01 11.53
CA LEU A 115 -0.26 4.36 11.76
C LEU A 115 0.59 5.44 11.07
N GLU A 116 1.90 5.20 10.94
CA GLU A 116 2.82 6.10 10.24
C GLU A 116 2.75 5.98 8.72
N VAL A 117 2.39 4.80 8.20
CA VAL A 117 2.38 4.50 6.77
C VAL A 117 1.03 4.84 6.14
N ASP A 118 -0.09 4.49 6.78
CA ASP A 118 -1.45 4.63 6.23
C ASP A 118 -1.76 6.02 5.65
N PRO A 119 -1.43 7.14 6.32
CA PRO A 119 -1.73 8.48 5.79
C PRO A 119 -1.09 8.77 4.42
N THR A 120 0.03 8.11 4.11
CA THR A 120 0.69 8.21 2.80
C THR A 120 -0.14 7.54 1.71
N PHE A 121 -0.73 6.38 2.02
CA PHE A 121 -1.41 5.53 1.06
C PHE A 121 -2.89 5.87 0.92
N GLU A 122 -3.54 6.34 2.00
CA GLU A 122 -4.94 6.79 2.00
C GLU A 122 -5.22 7.91 1.01
N ALA A 123 -4.23 8.75 0.74
CA ALA A 123 -4.39 9.84 -0.20
C ALA A 123 -4.48 9.39 -1.67
N GLY A 124 -4.21 8.11 -1.95
CA GLY A 124 -4.30 7.51 -3.27
C GLY A 124 -3.18 7.92 -4.21
N PHE A 125 -3.20 7.32 -5.40
CA PHE A 125 -2.17 7.51 -6.43
C PHE A 125 -2.77 7.67 -7.81
N MET A 126 -1.99 8.23 -8.73
CA MET A 126 -2.31 8.11 -10.15
C MET A 126 -1.61 6.90 -10.76
N TYR A 127 -2.37 6.17 -11.57
CA TYR A 127 -1.91 5.04 -12.36
C TYR A 127 -1.25 5.51 -13.67
N ILE A 128 -0.01 5.11 -13.92
CA ILE A 128 0.65 5.29 -15.23
C ILE A 128 1.11 3.92 -15.74
N SER A 129 0.41 3.40 -16.74
CA SER A 129 0.86 2.23 -17.52
C SER A 129 1.73 2.65 -18.68
N LYS A 130 2.85 1.96 -18.86
CA LYS A 130 3.65 2.06 -20.09
C LYS A 130 3.85 0.65 -20.66
N TYR A 131 3.53 0.48 -21.94
CA TYR A 131 3.71 -0.79 -22.68
C TYR A 131 3.17 -2.06 -22.00
N ASP A 132 2.08 -2.00 -21.22
CA ASP A 132 1.45 -3.14 -20.51
C ASP A 132 2.33 -3.89 -19.48
N TYR A 133 3.63 -3.57 -19.36
CA TYR A 133 4.60 -4.22 -18.48
C TYR A 133 5.16 -3.33 -17.36
N TYR A 134 4.90 -2.03 -17.44
CA TYR A 134 5.45 -1.02 -16.53
C TYR A 134 4.34 -0.31 -15.77
N PHE A 135 4.48 -0.26 -14.45
CA PHE A 135 3.56 0.41 -13.55
C PHE A 135 4.31 1.50 -12.80
N ALA A 136 3.81 2.74 -12.86
CA ALA A 136 4.28 3.79 -11.98
C ALA A 136 3.13 4.28 -11.09
N LEU A 137 3.38 4.31 -9.79
CA LEU A 137 2.49 4.91 -8.79
C LEU A 137 2.99 6.32 -8.52
N ARG A 138 2.19 7.33 -8.88
CA ARG A 138 2.50 8.73 -8.59
C ARG A 138 1.90 9.13 -7.24
N PHE A 139 2.78 9.48 -6.30
CA PHE A 139 2.44 9.96 -4.95
C PHE A 139 2.02 11.43 -4.99
N ASN A 140 1.18 11.83 -4.03
CA ASN A 140 0.86 13.23 -3.83
C ASN A 140 1.96 13.98 -3.07
N ASP A 141 1.80 15.29 -2.98
CA ASP A 141 2.67 16.26 -2.30
C ASP A 141 2.93 15.95 -0.81
N LYS A 142 2.06 15.21 -0.14
CA LYS A 142 2.26 14.79 1.27
C LYS A 142 3.41 13.80 1.47
N PHE A 143 3.99 13.31 0.38
CA PHE A 143 5.16 12.45 0.39
C PHE A 143 6.39 13.29 0.03
N ALA A 144 6.94 13.98 1.03
CA ALA A 144 8.14 14.81 0.86
C ALA A 144 9.20 14.04 0.07
N ASN A 145 9.63 14.60 -1.06
CA ASN A 145 10.47 13.89 -2.01
C ASN A 145 11.44 14.83 -2.74
N ALA A 146 12.53 14.23 -3.22
CA ALA A 146 13.58 14.96 -3.93
C ALA A 146 13.15 15.58 -5.28
N CYS A 147 11.95 15.27 -5.77
CA CYS A 147 11.43 15.72 -7.07
C CYS A 147 10.52 16.95 -6.96
N GLU A 148 10.21 17.41 -5.75
CA GLU A 148 9.28 18.52 -5.51
C GLU A 148 9.73 19.82 -6.19
N SER A 149 11.03 20.13 -6.12
CA SER A 149 11.62 21.35 -6.72
C SER A 149 11.82 21.27 -8.24
N THR A 150 11.68 20.10 -8.86
CA THR A 150 11.99 19.90 -10.28
C THR A 150 10.75 19.62 -11.12
N THR A 151 9.96 18.61 -10.74
CA THR A 151 8.82 18.14 -11.53
C THR A 151 7.51 18.17 -10.75
N GLY A 152 7.57 18.22 -9.41
CA GLY A 152 6.42 18.01 -8.55
C GLY A 152 5.82 16.60 -8.67
N ASN A 153 6.56 15.67 -9.28
CA ASN A 153 6.10 14.30 -9.52
C ASN A 153 7.08 13.33 -8.87
N PHE A 154 6.56 12.42 -8.07
CA PHE A 154 7.32 11.34 -7.49
C PHE A 154 6.67 10.02 -7.82
N MET A 155 7.42 9.14 -8.49
CA MET A 155 6.92 7.86 -8.95
C MET A 155 7.69 6.72 -8.31
N ALA A 156 6.96 5.72 -7.81
CA ALA A 156 7.51 4.39 -7.56
C ALA A 156 7.25 3.52 -8.79
N GLU A 157 8.31 2.98 -9.38
CA GLU A 157 8.26 2.23 -10.62
C GLU A 157 8.39 0.73 -10.39
N PHE A 158 7.54 -0.03 -11.08
CA PHE A 158 7.47 -1.47 -11.01
C PHE A 158 7.46 -2.08 -12.40
N GLU A 159 8.16 -3.21 -12.53
CA GLU A 159 8.27 -3.97 -13.78
C GLU A 159 7.73 -5.38 -13.57
N LEU A 160 6.90 -5.85 -14.50
CA LEU A 160 6.55 -7.27 -14.58
C LEU A 160 7.82 -8.06 -14.92
N GLY A 161 8.24 -8.94 -14.01
CA GLY A 161 9.28 -9.91 -14.32
C GLY A 161 8.75 -10.85 -15.41
N LEU A 162 9.26 -10.69 -16.62
CA LEU A 162 9.05 -11.63 -17.73
C LEU A 162 9.71 -12.98 -17.45
#